data_AF-A0A6P2GE50-F1
#
_entry.id   AF-A0A6P2GE50-F1
#
_cell.length_a   1.000
_cell.length_b   1.000
_cell.length_c   1.000
_cell.angle_alpha   90.00
_cell.angle_beta   90.00
_cell.angle_gamma   90.00
#
_symmetry.space_group_name_H-M   'P 1'
#
loop_
_entity.id
_entity.type
_entity.pdbx_description
1 polymer ?
#
loop_
_entity_poly.entity_id
_entity_poly.type
_entity_poly.pdbx_seq_one_letter_code
_entity_poly.pdbx_strand_id
1 'polypeptide(L)'
;MYEDRGDYIVTITADIQSLEPGHRLSFLEVNCSEIGGDVLRFHGHLQSASIIWQGLEYKAWPIQLAGFERTSDARQPSPTLTVGDINGTITALCIALDDLVGAKVFRRRTLAKYLDAINFPVDQVASNQRFATGDGATQAYQLVGPDSLPVVRDVNVSAIRRSDWQGDRLLYPTPRTNQFINSQNFSASGWQRSLLSVSSDPSMASPNPDDAGGVQRLIPSTASGAHYLDQHATYDAGRKATRYGFFKAGSLNLIELRVYGTPTNSYSGILVDLKTGQYKTIGNGTYERTYWVTGLRDGWWEIGQTVAFPADTGTDHIFRAIVWTGTLDAPTQMYAGDGVGYLYHWAQHCELGDVAGAYIPTAGAAKAVTDYALASDGVVQFASAPARSSALTWSGSGVAGNNPTADPNEKWPDEQWRIEQKSDEQPGVQVEFTLSSPLDFGGQQVPARQMVGMCQARYRGPECGYTAMVFFDKNDKPVSDPALDRCSQKISGCECRFGVNNPLPWGGFLCDTLS
;
A
#
# COMPACT_ATOMS: atom_id res chain seq x y z
N MET A 1 16.68 -40.70 -3.41
CA MET A 1 17.28 -39.55 -2.71
C MET A 1 16.39 -38.36 -3.00
N TYR A 2 15.44 -38.09 -2.11
CA TYR A 2 14.71 -36.83 -2.11
C TYR A 2 15.46 -35.92 -1.15
N GLU A 3 16.02 -34.83 -1.66
CA GLU A 3 16.58 -33.76 -0.83
C GLU A 3 15.40 -33.03 -0.17
N ASP A 4 15.27 -33.29 1.12
CA ASP A 4 14.49 -32.50 2.06
C ASP A 4 15.18 -31.13 2.21
N ARG A 5 14.64 -30.12 1.54
CA ARG A 5 14.89 -28.71 1.89
C ARG A 5 13.80 -28.31 2.86
N GLY A 6 14.07 -28.55 4.13
CA GLY A 6 13.16 -28.28 5.24
C GLY A 6 12.88 -26.80 5.43
N ASP A 7 11.69 -26.37 5.05
CA ASP A 7 10.96 -25.33 5.76
C ASP A 7 10.36 -25.98 7.00
N TYR A 8 11.15 -26.03 8.09
CA TYR A 8 10.69 -26.59 9.35
C TYR A 8 9.71 -25.60 9.98
N ILE A 9 8.41 -25.82 9.78
CA ILE A 9 7.35 -25.11 10.52
C ILE A 9 7.46 -25.56 11.98
N VAL A 10 8.21 -24.80 12.78
CA VAL A 10 8.33 -25.03 14.23
C VAL A 10 7.06 -24.52 14.89
N THR A 11 6.19 -25.46 15.27
CA THR A 11 5.00 -25.14 16.08
C THR A 11 5.40 -24.72 17.50
N ILE A 12 4.65 -23.80 18.10
CA ILE A 12 4.83 -23.30 19.46
C ILE A 12 4.86 -24.43 20.48
N THR A 13 4.16 -25.54 20.20
CA THR A 13 4.13 -26.75 21.03
C THR A 13 5.50 -27.46 21.09
N ALA A 14 6.25 -27.46 19.99
CA ALA A 14 7.60 -28.02 19.97
C ALA A 14 8.58 -27.10 20.72
N ASP A 15 8.45 -25.79 20.55
CA ASP A 15 9.33 -24.83 21.20
C ASP A 15 9.19 -24.78 22.73
N ILE A 16 7.97 -24.90 23.24
CA ILE A 16 7.76 -24.94 24.71
C ILE A 16 8.35 -26.19 25.37
N GLN A 17 8.64 -27.24 24.58
CA GLN A 17 9.27 -28.47 25.04
C GLN A 17 10.80 -28.43 24.91
N SER A 18 11.35 -27.39 24.29
CA SER A 18 12.80 -27.18 24.20
C SER A 18 13.40 -26.74 25.55
N LEU A 19 14.72 -26.85 25.67
CA LEU A 19 15.45 -26.42 26.88
C LEU A 19 15.39 -24.91 27.09
N GLU A 20 15.25 -24.14 26.00
CA GLU A 20 15.18 -22.68 26.02
C GLU A 20 14.01 -22.20 25.16
N PRO A 21 12.75 -22.32 25.64
CA PRO A 21 11.57 -21.89 24.89
C PRO A 21 11.54 -20.41 24.51
N GLY A 22 12.43 -19.60 25.10
CA GLY A 22 12.40 -18.14 24.99
C GLY A 22 11.38 -17.49 25.92
N HIS A 23 11.22 -16.17 25.76
CA HIS A 23 10.41 -15.36 26.66
C HIS A 23 8.92 -15.43 26.30
N ARG A 24 8.07 -15.78 27.26
CA ARG A 24 6.61 -15.82 27.09
C ARG A 24 6.02 -14.44 27.30
N LEU A 25 5.18 -14.01 26.37
CA LEU A 25 4.45 -12.75 26.44
C LEU A 25 2.96 -13.02 26.63
N SER A 26 2.32 -12.17 27.42
CA SER A 26 0.87 -12.20 27.63
C SER A 26 0.29 -10.82 27.29
N PHE A 27 -0.70 -10.83 26.43
CA PHE A 27 -1.45 -9.67 26.00
C PHE A 27 -2.90 -9.77 26.47
N LEU A 28 -3.50 -8.63 26.77
CA LEU A 28 -4.90 -8.51 27.15
C LEU A 28 -5.62 -7.63 26.14
N GLU A 29 -6.74 -8.10 25.64
CA GLU A 29 -7.68 -7.29 24.86
C GLU A 29 -9.02 -7.25 25.59
N VAL A 30 -9.47 -6.06 25.98
CA VAL A 30 -10.77 -5.83 26.62
C VAL A 30 -11.67 -5.18 25.58
N ASN A 31 -12.65 -5.94 25.10
CA ASN A 31 -13.60 -5.48 24.10
C ASN A 31 -14.89 -5.01 24.80
N CYS A 32 -15.07 -3.69 24.82
CA CYS A 32 -16.22 -3.03 25.43
C CYS A 32 -17.32 -2.67 24.41
N SER A 33 -17.25 -3.13 23.16
CA SER A 33 -18.21 -2.71 22.12
C SER A 33 -19.65 -3.13 22.42
N GLU A 34 -19.86 -4.26 23.10
CA GLU A 34 -21.18 -4.73 23.55
C GLU A 34 -21.78 -3.85 24.66
N ILE A 35 -20.97 -3.06 25.35
CA ILE A 35 -21.37 -2.16 26.44
C ILE A 35 -21.20 -0.68 26.09
N GLY A 36 -20.97 -0.36 24.80
CA GLY A 36 -20.90 1.01 24.30
C GLY A 36 -19.53 1.69 24.38
N GLY A 37 -18.45 0.92 24.59
CA GLY A 37 -17.06 1.41 24.63
C GLY A 37 -16.16 0.88 23.50
N ASP A 38 -14.89 1.28 23.54
CA ASP A 38 -13.85 0.86 22.58
C ASP A 38 -13.18 -0.48 22.94
N VAL A 39 -12.33 -0.98 22.05
CA VAL A 39 -11.45 -2.13 22.31
C VAL A 39 -10.11 -1.63 22.85
N LEU A 40 -9.76 -2.06 24.06
CA LEU A 40 -8.53 -1.68 24.76
C LEU A 40 -7.50 -2.83 24.70
N ARG A 41 -6.22 -2.52 24.45
CA ARG A 41 -5.14 -3.51 24.28
C ARG A 41 -3.93 -3.20 25.15
N PHE A 42 -3.56 -4.15 26.00
CA PHE A 42 -2.53 -3.96 27.04
C PHE A 42 -1.55 -5.14 27.16
N HIS A 43 -0.37 -4.88 27.69
CA HIS A 43 0.58 -5.90 28.21
C HIS A 43 1.25 -5.43 29.50
N GLY A 44 1.66 -6.39 30.36
CA GLY A 44 2.29 -6.13 31.65
C GLY A 44 3.81 -5.85 31.64
N HIS A 45 4.45 -5.85 30.46
CA HIS A 45 5.88 -5.59 30.33
C HIS A 45 6.20 -4.08 30.41
N LEU A 46 6.19 -3.52 31.62
CA LEU A 46 6.32 -2.08 31.88
C LEU A 46 7.65 -1.44 31.47
N GLN A 47 8.70 -2.24 31.28
CA GLN A 47 10.01 -1.77 30.84
C GLN A 47 10.12 -1.68 29.31
N SER A 48 9.10 -2.14 28.58
CA SER A 48 9.06 -2.14 27.12
C SER A 48 8.18 -1.00 26.61
N ALA A 49 8.49 -0.49 25.42
CA ALA A 49 7.54 0.31 24.65
C ALA A 49 6.33 -0.55 24.25
N SER A 50 5.34 0.06 23.56
CA SER A 50 4.25 -0.70 22.95
C SER A 50 4.78 -1.86 22.12
N ILE A 51 4.14 -3.03 22.26
CA ILE A 51 4.47 -4.23 21.50
C ILE A 51 3.42 -4.39 20.41
N ILE A 52 3.86 -4.61 19.18
CA ILE A 52 2.97 -4.89 18.05
C ILE A 52 2.89 -6.39 17.85
N TRP A 53 1.68 -6.94 17.86
CA TRP A 53 1.46 -8.35 17.61
C TRP A 53 0.22 -8.58 16.74
N GLN A 54 0.36 -9.39 15.68
CA GLN A 54 -0.67 -9.56 14.63
C GLN A 54 -1.09 -8.22 13.99
N GLY A 55 -0.12 -7.31 13.81
CA GLY A 55 -0.39 -5.94 13.32
C GLY A 55 -1.15 -5.03 14.29
N LEU A 56 -1.44 -5.47 15.52
CA LEU A 56 -2.17 -4.68 16.53
C LEU A 56 -1.21 -4.18 17.62
N GLU A 57 -1.33 -2.90 17.98
CA GLU A 57 -0.54 -2.30 19.05
C GLU A 57 -1.14 -2.67 20.43
N TYR A 58 -0.29 -3.23 21.30
CA TYR A 58 -0.56 -3.45 22.72
C TYR A 58 0.28 -2.46 23.53
N LYS A 59 -0.36 -1.69 24.41
CA LYS A 59 0.34 -0.68 25.23
C LYS A 59 0.83 -1.27 26.54
N ALA A 60 1.98 -0.80 27.02
CA ALA A 60 2.47 -1.15 28.35
C ALA A 60 1.53 -0.54 29.41
N TRP A 61 0.93 -1.38 30.25
CA TRP A 61 0.05 -0.95 31.32
C TRP A 61 0.22 -1.84 32.55
N PRO A 62 0.16 -1.30 33.78
CA PRO A 62 0.28 -2.12 34.99
C PRO A 62 -0.93 -3.04 35.08
N ILE A 63 -0.74 -4.32 34.76
CA ILE A 63 -1.78 -5.34 34.85
C ILE A 63 -1.24 -6.55 35.58
N GLN A 64 -2.09 -7.18 36.39
CA GLN A 64 -1.80 -8.43 37.07
C GLN A 64 -2.94 -9.40 36.82
N LEU A 65 -2.58 -10.63 36.46
CA LEU A 65 -3.49 -11.71 36.12
C LEU A 65 -3.26 -12.85 37.11
N ALA A 66 -4.30 -13.29 37.82
CA ALA A 66 -4.23 -14.42 38.75
C ALA A 66 -5.39 -15.40 38.54
N GLY A 67 -5.20 -16.67 38.89
CA GLY A 67 -6.29 -17.67 38.90
C GLY A 67 -6.72 -18.22 37.52
N PHE A 68 -5.95 -18.02 36.45
CA PHE A 68 -6.24 -18.53 35.10
C PHE A 68 -5.89 -20.01 34.90
N GLU A 69 -6.08 -20.84 35.92
CA GLU A 69 -5.74 -22.26 35.86
C GLU A 69 -6.74 -23.03 34.98
N ARG A 70 -6.29 -24.11 34.33
CA ARG A 70 -7.22 -25.08 33.71
C ARG A 70 -7.45 -26.20 34.70
N THR A 71 -8.63 -26.24 35.30
CA THR A 71 -9.05 -27.31 36.21
C THR A 71 -9.75 -28.42 35.41
N SER A 72 -9.54 -29.69 35.78
CA SER A 72 -10.31 -30.83 35.28
C SER A 72 -11.58 -31.10 36.11
N ASP A 73 -11.77 -30.34 37.19
CA ASP A 73 -12.89 -30.45 38.12
C ASP A 73 -14.10 -29.66 37.63
N ALA A 74 -15.29 -29.99 38.15
CA ALA A 74 -16.56 -29.38 37.75
C ALA A 74 -16.66 -27.86 38.01
N ARG A 75 -15.79 -27.30 38.87
CA ARG A 75 -15.79 -25.85 39.18
C ARG A 75 -14.82 -25.13 38.26
N GLN A 76 -15.36 -24.26 37.41
CA GLN A 76 -14.57 -23.33 36.62
C GLN A 76 -13.86 -22.33 37.56
N PRO A 77 -12.59 -21.99 37.27
CA PRO A 77 -11.89 -20.98 38.05
C PRO A 77 -12.48 -19.59 37.81
N SER A 78 -12.41 -18.74 38.83
CA SER A 78 -12.78 -17.32 38.77
C SER A 78 -11.51 -16.47 38.76
N PRO A 79 -10.84 -16.29 37.61
CA PRO A 79 -9.62 -15.51 37.53
C PRO A 79 -9.85 -14.04 37.91
N THR A 80 -8.81 -13.39 38.41
CA THR A 80 -8.83 -11.95 38.71
C THR A 80 -7.91 -11.18 37.77
N LEU A 81 -8.37 -10.00 37.38
CA LEU A 81 -7.64 -9.02 36.59
C LEU A 81 -7.51 -7.73 37.42
N THR A 82 -6.29 -7.40 37.81
CA THR A 82 -5.97 -6.12 38.46
C THR A 82 -5.36 -5.19 37.43
N VAL A 83 -5.86 -3.96 37.34
CA VAL A 83 -5.39 -2.93 36.40
C VAL A 83 -5.01 -1.68 37.19
N GLY A 84 -3.82 -1.15 36.96
CA GLY A 84 -3.38 0.11 37.58
C GLY A 84 -4.22 1.28 37.11
N ASP A 85 -4.68 2.10 38.05
CA ASP A 85 -5.57 3.25 37.80
C ASP A 85 -4.76 4.55 37.68
N ILE A 86 -3.96 4.63 36.62
CA ILE A 86 -3.10 5.79 36.37
C ILE A 86 -3.97 7.01 36.09
N ASN A 87 -3.84 8.05 36.92
CA ASN A 87 -4.60 9.31 36.82
C ASN A 87 -6.14 9.14 36.83
N GLY A 88 -6.67 8.07 37.44
CA GLY A 88 -8.12 7.86 37.51
C GLY A 88 -8.76 7.39 36.20
N THR A 89 -7.95 6.99 35.21
CA THR A 89 -8.44 6.62 33.87
C THR A 89 -9.33 5.38 33.88
N ILE A 90 -9.01 4.37 34.69
CA ILE A 90 -9.78 3.13 34.78
C ILE A 90 -11.04 3.36 35.61
N THR A 91 -10.95 4.12 36.71
CA THR A 91 -12.14 4.52 37.49
C THR A 91 -13.13 5.31 36.64
N ALA A 92 -12.66 6.25 35.81
CA ALA A 92 -13.53 6.99 34.90
C ALA A 92 -14.20 6.08 33.86
N LEU A 93 -13.49 5.09 33.33
CA LEU A 93 -14.05 4.07 32.42
C LEU A 93 -15.13 3.23 33.11
N CYS A 94 -14.90 2.82 34.37
CA CYS A 94 -15.88 2.09 35.15
C CYS A 94 -17.17 2.91 35.37
N ILE A 95 -17.05 4.21 35.69
CA ILE A 95 -18.21 5.09 35.83
C ILE A 95 -18.98 5.23 34.51
N ALA A 96 -18.27 5.34 33.38
CA ALA A 96 -18.88 5.53 32.08
C ALA A 96 -19.55 4.28 31.51
N LEU A 97 -19.05 3.08 31.85
CA LEU A 97 -19.43 1.80 31.24
C LEU A 97 -19.92 0.78 32.26
N ASP A 98 -20.55 1.24 33.34
CA ASP A 98 -21.20 0.42 34.38
C ASP A 98 -20.27 -0.68 34.93
N ASP A 99 -19.12 -0.25 35.48
CA ASP A 99 -18.04 -1.09 36.01
C ASP A 99 -17.46 -2.11 34.99
N LEU A 100 -17.66 -1.83 33.69
CA LEU A 100 -17.23 -2.69 32.57
C LEU A 100 -17.86 -4.09 32.60
N VAL A 101 -18.93 -4.28 33.36
CA VAL A 101 -19.59 -5.57 33.54
C VAL A 101 -20.12 -6.06 32.18
N GLY A 102 -19.81 -7.32 31.85
CA GLY A 102 -20.17 -7.93 30.58
C GLY A 102 -19.15 -7.72 29.45
N ALA A 103 -18.15 -6.84 29.61
CA ALA A 103 -17.06 -6.69 28.64
C ALA A 103 -16.34 -8.02 28.41
N LYS A 104 -15.97 -8.29 27.16
CA LYS A 104 -15.22 -9.51 26.80
C LYS A 104 -13.73 -9.26 27.00
N VAL A 105 -13.08 -10.15 27.72
CA VAL A 105 -11.64 -10.11 27.96
C VAL A 105 -10.98 -11.28 27.23
N PHE A 106 -10.09 -10.98 26.30
CA PHE A 106 -9.28 -11.97 25.61
C PHE A 106 -7.85 -11.92 26.15
N ARG A 107 -7.36 -13.05 26.63
CA ARG A 107 -5.95 -13.21 26.96
C ARG A 107 -5.26 -13.92 25.81
N ARG A 108 -4.31 -13.23 25.17
CA ARG A 108 -3.49 -13.80 24.10
C ARG A 108 -2.09 -14.06 24.62
N ARG A 109 -1.48 -15.17 24.23
CA ARG A 109 -0.12 -15.50 24.63
C ARG A 109 0.67 -15.97 23.42
N THR A 110 1.93 -15.59 23.33
CA THR A 110 2.90 -16.07 22.34
C THR A 110 4.33 -15.96 22.90
N LEU A 111 5.33 -16.42 22.16
CA LEU A 111 6.74 -16.24 22.48
C LEU A 111 7.25 -14.96 21.82
N ALA A 112 8.18 -14.26 22.47
CA ALA A 112 8.75 -13.01 21.96
C ALA A 112 9.33 -13.13 20.53
N LYS A 113 9.89 -14.30 20.19
CA LYS A 113 10.45 -14.58 18.86
C LYS A 113 9.41 -14.62 17.74
N TYR A 114 8.13 -14.78 18.05
CA TYR A 114 7.04 -14.81 17.07
C TYR A 114 6.38 -13.43 16.86
N LEU A 115 6.84 -12.40 17.55
CA LEU A 115 6.32 -11.04 17.40
C LEU A 115 6.56 -10.46 16.01
N ASP A 116 5.76 -9.48 15.61
CA ASP A 116 5.96 -8.76 14.36
C ASP A 116 7.35 -8.12 14.29
N ALA A 117 7.93 -8.09 13.09
CA ALA A 117 9.29 -7.62 12.86
C ALA A 117 9.55 -6.19 13.33
N ILE A 118 8.51 -5.34 13.36
CA ILE A 118 8.58 -3.94 13.80
C ILE A 118 9.05 -3.77 15.26
N ASN A 119 8.93 -4.81 16.10
CA ASN A 119 9.44 -4.79 17.47
C ASN A 119 10.98 -4.89 17.53
N PHE A 120 11.62 -5.22 16.41
CA PHE A 120 13.06 -5.46 16.28
C PHE A 120 13.65 -4.47 15.26
N PRO A 121 13.82 -3.20 15.67
CA PRO A 121 14.24 -2.15 14.75
C PRO A 121 15.67 -2.34 14.27
N VAL A 122 15.88 -2.13 12.98
CA VAL A 122 17.19 -2.08 12.33
C VAL A 122 17.28 -0.78 11.54
N ASP A 123 18.29 0.03 11.83
CA ASP A 123 18.55 1.26 11.09
C ASP A 123 18.96 0.93 9.64
N GLN A 124 18.39 1.67 8.70
CA GLN A 124 18.63 1.53 7.28
C GLN A 124 19.16 2.85 6.72
N VAL A 125 20.24 2.77 5.94
CA VAL A 125 20.78 3.90 5.18
C VAL A 125 20.90 3.48 3.72
N ALA A 126 20.14 4.15 2.86
CA ALA A 126 20.05 3.85 1.45
C ALA A 126 20.77 4.89 0.60
N SER A 127 21.54 4.42 -0.38
CA SER A 127 22.12 5.25 -1.42
C SER A 127 21.76 4.66 -2.78
N ASN A 128 20.84 5.33 -3.48
CA ASN A 128 20.26 4.86 -4.74
C ASN A 128 19.77 3.40 -4.68
N GLN A 129 19.22 3.01 -3.53
CA GLN A 129 18.75 1.65 -3.27
C GLN A 129 17.49 1.39 -4.08
N ARG A 130 17.47 0.30 -4.84
CA ARG A 130 16.25 -0.14 -5.52
C ARG A 130 15.26 -0.68 -4.48
N PHE A 131 14.05 -0.14 -4.48
CA PHE A 131 12.97 -0.63 -3.60
C PHE A 131 11.82 -1.27 -4.38
N ALA A 132 11.66 -0.94 -5.66
CA ALA A 132 10.59 -1.50 -6.48
C ALA A 132 10.91 -1.48 -7.98
N THR A 133 10.03 -2.14 -8.73
CA THR A 133 9.95 -2.05 -10.19
C THR A 133 8.52 -1.72 -10.57
N GLY A 134 8.34 -0.69 -11.39
CA GLY A 134 7.01 -0.30 -11.87
C GLY A 134 6.35 -1.40 -12.69
N ASP A 135 5.04 -1.53 -12.53
CA ASP A 135 4.18 -2.52 -13.21
C ASP A 135 3.10 -1.85 -14.09
N GLY A 136 3.05 -0.51 -14.11
CA GLY A 136 2.06 0.29 -14.82
C GLY A 136 0.67 0.30 -14.18
N ALA A 137 0.50 -0.26 -12.98
CA ALA A 137 -0.80 -0.35 -12.31
C ALA A 137 -0.75 0.10 -10.84
N THR A 138 0.26 -0.34 -10.09
CA THR A 138 0.43 -0.05 -8.67
C THR A 138 0.93 1.38 -8.47
N GLN A 139 0.38 2.06 -7.47
CA GLN A 139 0.78 3.43 -7.10
C GLN A 139 1.42 3.52 -5.72
N ALA A 140 1.16 2.55 -4.84
CA ALA A 140 1.74 2.48 -3.50
C ALA A 140 2.87 1.45 -3.47
N TYR A 141 4.07 1.89 -3.09
CA TYR A 141 5.22 1.00 -2.95
C TYR A 141 5.90 1.23 -1.61
N GLN A 142 6.17 0.15 -0.88
CA GLN A 142 6.92 0.21 0.37
C GLN A 142 8.40 0.45 0.07
N LEU A 143 9.03 1.40 0.79
CA LEU A 143 10.49 1.52 0.76
C LEU A 143 11.14 0.29 1.35
N VAL A 144 12.22 -0.15 0.72
CA VAL A 144 13.00 -1.32 1.12
C VAL A 144 14.46 -0.91 1.25
N GLY A 145 15.05 -1.21 2.39
CA GLY A 145 16.46 -0.93 2.66
C GLY A 145 17.42 -1.87 1.95
N PRO A 146 18.74 -1.64 2.04
CA PRO A 146 19.76 -2.50 1.44
C PRO A 146 19.65 -3.99 1.83
N ASP A 147 19.18 -4.27 3.05
CA ASP A 147 18.99 -5.63 3.56
C ASP A 147 17.71 -6.31 3.04
N SER A 148 17.02 -5.69 2.08
CA SER A 148 15.73 -6.12 1.55
C SER A 148 14.57 -6.12 2.57
N LEU A 149 14.77 -5.45 3.72
CA LEU A 149 13.72 -5.27 4.73
C LEU A 149 12.87 -4.02 4.47
N PRO A 150 11.55 -4.08 4.71
CA PRO A 150 10.68 -2.93 4.56
C PRO A 150 11.01 -1.88 5.62
N VAL A 151 11.20 -0.63 5.20
CA VAL A 151 11.39 0.52 6.08
C VAL A 151 10.03 0.97 6.58
N VAL A 152 9.78 0.97 7.89
CA VAL A 152 8.44 1.10 8.49
C VAL A 152 8.25 2.31 9.40
N ARG A 153 9.31 3.06 9.73
CA ARG A 153 9.22 4.30 10.53
C ARG A 153 10.50 5.15 10.42
N ASP A 154 10.46 6.32 11.04
CA ASP A 154 11.58 7.29 11.13
C ASP A 154 12.17 7.64 9.75
N VAL A 155 11.29 7.70 8.75
CA VAL A 155 11.66 7.78 7.34
C VAL A 155 12.11 9.20 6.98
N ASN A 156 13.35 9.31 6.50
CA ASN A 156 13.93 10.52 5.96
C ASN A 156 14.45 10.26 4.55
N VAL A 157 13.69 10.68 3.54
CA VAL A 157 14.04 10.50 2.13
C VAL A 157 14.71 11.77 1.60
N SER A 158 15.92 11.62 1.07
CA SER A 158 16.64 12.70 0.39
C SER A 158 16.40 12.73 -1.12
N ALA A 159 16.11 11.56 -1.72
CA ALA A 159 15.74 11.47 -3.13
C ALA A 159 14.92 10.21 -3.41
N ILE A 160 13.91 10.33 -4.28
CA ILE A 160 13.29 9.20 -4.97
C ILE A 160 13.54 9.38 -6.46
N ARG A 161 13.97 8.33 -7.14
CA ARG A 161 14.27 8.38 -8.57
C ARG A 161 13.56 7.27 -9.31
N ARG A 162 13.23 7.55 -10.57
CA ARG A 162 12.66 6.61 -11.52
C ARG A 162 13.55 6.53 -12.74
N SER A 163 14.02 5.34 -13.06
CA SER A 163 14.72 5.04 -14.30
C SER A 163 13.77 4.39 -15.30
N ASP A 164 13.50 5.06 -16.42
CA ASP A 164 12.63 4.58 -17.49
C ASP A 164 13.20 4.94 -18.89
N TRP A 165 12.34 5.09 -19.89
CA TRP A 165 12.72 5.51 -21.25
C TRP A 165 13.39 6.89 -21.31
N GLN A 166 13.14 7.76 -20.33
CA GLN A 166 13.71 9.10 -20.22
C GLN A 166 15.02 9.13 -19.42
N GLY A 167 15.54 7.95 -19.05
CA GLY A 167 16.68 7.78 -18.17
C GLY A 167 16.30 7.92 -16.69
N ASP A 168 17.30 8.18 -15.86
CA ASP A 168 17.15 8.29 -14.42
C ASP A 168 16.70 9.70 -13.99
N ARG A 169 15.48 9.81 -13.46
CA ARG A 169 14.83 11.08 -13.13
C ARG A 169 14.52 11.19 -11.65
N LEU A 170 14.88 12.34 -11.07
CA LEU A 170 14.47 12.72 -9.73
C LEU A 170 12.96 13.02 -9.72
N LEU A 171 12.28 12.48 -8.72
CA LEU A 171 10.86 12.72 -8.45
C LEU A 171 10.72 13.65 -7.24
N TYR A 172 9.63 14.40 -7.21
CA TYR A 172 9.44 15.47 -6.23
C TYR A 172 8.17 15.27 -5.40
N PRO A 173 8.26 15.41 -4.06
CA PRO A 173 7.09 15.42 -3.18
C PRO A 173 6.39 16.79 -3.15
N THR A 174 6.93 17.77 -3.88
CA THR A 174 6.35 19.08 -4.10
C THR A 174 5.92 19.23 -5.56
N PRO A 175 4.91 20.09 -5.85
CA PRO A 175 4.43 20.26 -7.21
C PRO A 175 5.51 20.82 -8.15
N ARG A 176 5.70 20.18 -9.30
CA ARG A 176 6.42 20.71 -10.46
C ARG A 176 5.44 21.04 -11.58
N THR A 177 5.67 22.14 -12.29
CA THR A 177 4.73 22.61 -13.32
C THR A 177 5.42 22.68 -14.67
N ASN A 178 4.88 21.96 -15.66
CA ASN A 178 5.18 22.24 -17.05
C ASN A 178 4.37 23.46 -17.47
N GLN A 179 5.06 24.57 -17.73
CA GLN A 179 4.46 25.83 -18.15
C GLN A 179 4.01 25.81 -19.61
N PHE A 180 4.56 24.90 -20.41
CA PHE A 180 4.09 24.79 -21.79
C PHE A 180 2.71 24.18 -21.86
N ILE A 181 1.84 24.77 -22.66
CA ILE A 181 0.51 24.28 -22.99
C ILE A 181 0.56 23.47 -24.28
N ASN A 182 -0.32 22.47 -24.41
CA ASN A 182 -0.39 21.58 -25.58
C ASN A 182 0.99 20.98 -25.92
N SER A 183 1.71 20.48 -24.92
CA SER A 183 3.13 20.11 -25.05
C SER A 183 3.42 18.99 -26.04
N GLN A 184 2.40 18.24 -26.51
CA GLN A 184 2.49 17.20 -27.54
C GLN A 184 1.71 17.55 -28.83
N ASN A 185 1.10 18.74 -28.88
CA ASN A 185 0.30 19.17 -30.02
C ASN A 185 0.66 20.59 -30.45
N PHE A 186 1.70 20.68 -31.26
CA PHE A 186 2.25 21.89 -31.87
C PHE A 186 1.35 22.48 -32.97
N SER A 187 0.24 21.82 -33.29
CA SER A 187 -0.78 22.38 -34.19
C SER A 187 -1.83 23.24 -33.46
N ALA A 188 -1.93 23.09 -32.13
CA ALA A 188 -2.94 23.74 -31.30
C ALA A 188 -2.68 25.24 -31.09
N SER A 189 -3.74 25.98 -30.75
CA SER A 189 -3.65 27.36 -30.27
C SER A 189 -2.85 27.40 -28.97
N GLY A 190 -1.74 28.12 -28.96
CA GLY A 190 -0.74 28.12 -27.88
C GLY A 190 0.68 28.03 -28.42
N TRP A 191 0.84 27.38 -29.57
CA TRP A 191 2.09 27.39 -30.32
C TRP A 191 2.01 28.36 -31.49
N GLN A 192 2.88 29.38 -31.48
CA GLN A 192 3.05 30.28 -32.60
C GLN A 192 3.96 29.64 -33.63
N ARG A 193 3.62 29.82 -34.91
CA ARG A 193 4.35 29.24 -36.05
C ARG A 193 4.70 30.36 -37.00
N SER A 194 5.95 30.39 -37.44
CA SER A 194 6.42 31.33 -38.46
C SER A 194 7.04 30.55 -39.60
N LEU A 195 6.46 30.72 -40.80
CA LEU A 195 6.88 30.03 -42.02
C LEU A 195 6.97 28.50 -41.85
N LEU A 196 6.24 27.93 -40.89
CA LEU A 196 6.34 26.54 -40.48
C LEU A 196 4.94 25.93 -40.42
N SER A 197 4.77 24.76 -41.01
CA SER A 197 3.56 23.94 -40.86
C SER A 197 3.86 22.69 -40.03
N VAL A 198 2.82 22.12 -39.43
CA VAL A 198 2.91 20.96 -38.54
C VAL A 198 1.90 19.92 -39.01
N SER A 199 2.33 18.67 -39.13
CA SER A 199 1.46 17.54 -39.47
C SER A 199 1.73 16.35 -38.55
N SER A 200 0.70 15.62 -38.13
CA SER A 200 0.87 14.37 -37.37
C SER A 200 1.45 13.26 -38.25
N ASP A 201 2.28 12.39 -37.66
CA ASP A 201 2.72 11.15 -38.29
C ASP A 201 2.48 9.97 -37.35
N PRO A 202 1.32 9.30 -37.45
CA PRO A 202 1.00 8.17 -36.57
C PRO A 202 1.84 6.92 -36.85
N SER A 203 2.59 6.88 -37.96
CA SER A 203 3.47 5.75 -38.27
C SER A 203 4.83 5.84 -37.55
N MET A 204 5.18 7.03 -37.04
CA MET A 204 6.44 7.24 -36.33
C MET A 204 6.28 6.90 -34.84
N ALA A 205 7.03 5.90 -34.38
CA ALA A 205 7.08 5.55 -32.97
C ALA A 205 7.64 6.71 -32.13
N SER A 206 6.93 7.05 -31.05
CA SER A 206 7.36 8.05 -30.09
C SER A 206 8.59 7.58 -29.28
N PRO A 207 9.35 8.52 -28.68
CA PRO A 207 10.44 8.17 -27.77
C PRO A 207 9.95 7.46 -26.49
N ASN A 208 8.69 7.69 -26.10
CA ASN A 208 8.05 7.01 -24.98
C ASN A 208 7.38 5.70 -25.47
N PRO A 209 7.84 4.50 -25.03
CA PRO A 209 7.23 3.21 -25.39
C PRO A 209 5.74 3.11 -25.07
N ASP A 210 5.30 3.77 -24.01
CA ASP A 210 3.95 3.67 -23.49
C ASP A 210 3.00 4.70 -24.12
N ASP A 211 3.52 5.60 -24.96
CA ASP A 211 2.75 6.58 -25.74
C ASP A 211 2.97 6.34 -27.23
N ALA A 212 1.99 5.73 -27.89
CA ALA A 212 2.03 5.41 -29.31
C ALA A 212 1.70 6.60 -30.23
N GLY A 213 1.45 7.80 -29.68
CA GLY A 213 0.95 8.95 -30.44
C GLY A 213 1.74 10.25 -30.26
N GLY A 214 1.22 11.33 -30.86
CA GLY A 214 1.71 12.69 -30.63
C GLY A 214 2.95 13.10 -31.42
N VAL A 215 3.57 12.22 -32.23
CA VAL A 215 4.69 12.62 -33.08
C VAL A 215 4.20 13.51 -34.22
N GLN A 216 4.83 14.67 -34.37
CA GLN A 216 4.53 15.63 -35.42
C GLN A 216 5.78 15.95 -36.24
N ARG A 217 5.56 16.27 -37.51
CA ARG A 217 6.57 16.76 -38.44
C ARG A 217 6.56 18.27 -38.42
N LEU A 218 7.74 18.89 -38.29
CA LEU A 218 7.93 20.33 -38.49
C LEU A 218 8.37 20.54 -39.94
N ILE A 219 7.56 21.23 -40.74
CA ILE A 219 7.73 21.37 -42.19
C ILE A 219 7.93 22.85 -42.53
N PRO A 220 9.17 23.27 -42.85
CA PRO A 220 9.47 24.60 -43.40
C PRO A 220 8.67 24.91 -44.67
N SER A 221 8.06 26.09 -44.74
CA SER A 221 7.35 26.57 -45.93
C SER A 221 8.31 26.95 -47.07
N THR A 222 7.77 27.22 -48.25
CA THR A 222 8.55 27.68 -49.41
C THR A 222 9.00 29.14 -49.36
N ALA A 223 8.55 29.89 -48.36
CA ALA A 223 8.94 31.29 -48.18
C ALA A 223 10.34 31.41 -47.57
N SER A 224 11.08 32.45 -47.96
CA SER A 224 12.40 32.75 -47.40
C SER A 224 12.28 33.38 -46.00
N GLY A 225 12.92 32.78 -45.01
CA GLY A 225 13.02 33.33 -43.65
C GLY A 225 13.42 32.26 -42.63
N ALA A 226 13.23 32.56 -41.35
CA ALA A 226 13.43 31.60 -40.28
C ALA A 226 12.15 30.79 -40.05
N HIS A 227 12.28 29.46 -40.02
CA HIS A 227 11.19 28.52 -39.82
C HIS A 227 11.18 28.05 -38.37
N TYR A 228 10.16 28.43 -37.61
CA TYR A 228 10.17 28.16 -36.17
C TYR A 228 8.80 27.98 -35.53
N LEU A 229 8.84 27.37 -34.36
CA LEU A 229 7.74 27.11 -33.44
C LEU A 229 8.05 27.74 -32.08
N ASP A 230 7.13 28.55 -31.56
CA ASP A 230 7.33 29.33 -30.34
C ASP A 230 6.23 29.13 -29.31
N GLN A 231 6.62 29.25 -28.04
CA GLN A 231 5.69 29.49 -26.95
C GLN A 231 6.31 30.43 -25.91
N HIS A 232 5.47 31.24 -25.29
CA HIS A 232 5.86 32.15 -24.22
C HIS A 232 5.64 31.51 -22.86
N ALA A 233 6.51 31.81 -21.90
CA ALA A 233 6.27 31.52 -20.50
C ALA A 233 6.76 32.69 -19.64
N THR A 234 6.05 32.95 -18.55
CA THR A 234 6.31 34.09 -17.67
C THR A 234 7.14 33.66 -16.47
N TYR A 235 8.31 34.28 -16.27
CA TYR A 235 9.21 34.02 -15.14
C TYR A 235 9.84 35.30 -14.62
N ASP A 236 9.96 35.40 -13.30
CA ASP A 236 10.62 36.53 -12.65
C ASP A 236 12.13 36.55 -12.93
N ALA A 237 12.70 37.75 -12.94
CA ALA A 237 14.13 37.98 -13.02
C ALA A 237 14.90 37.20 -11.93
N GLY A 238 16.06 36.64 -12.30
CA GLY A 238 16.91 35.88 -11.39
C GLY A 238 16.45 34.43 -11.13
N ARG A 239 15.29 34.02 -11.64
CA ARG A 239 14.87 32.62 -11.62
C ARG A 239 15.61 31.83 -12.69
N LYS A 240 15.82 30.54 -12.41
CA LYS A 240 16.28 29.56 -13.39
C LYS A 240 15.09 28.79 -13.94
N ALA A 241 15.12 28.54 -15.24
CA ALA A 241 14.18 27.64 -15.90
C ALA A 241 14.93 26.60 -16.71
N THR A 242 14.39 25.40 -16.68
CA THR A 242 14.86 24.24 -17.42
C THR A 242 13.84 23.93 -18.51
N ARG A 243 14.29 23.91 -19.77
CA ARG A 243 13.47 23.52 -20.93
C ARG A 243 14.10 22.39 -21.70
N TYR A 244 13.31 21.41 -22.12
CA TYR A 244 13.76 20.33 -22.99
C TYR A 244 12.66 19.87 -23.94
N GLY A 245 13.03 19.07 -24.92
CA GLY A 245 12.12 18.56 -25.94
C GLY A 245 12.75 17.43 -26.71
N PHE A 246 11.91 16.70 -27.43
CA PHE A 246 12.26 15.42 -28.04
C PHE A 246 12.21 15.51 -29.55
N PHE A 247 13.36 15.29 -30.19
CA PHE A 247 13.54 15.52 -31.62
C PHE A 247 14.20 14.34 -32.30
N LYS A 248 13.87 14.12 -33.57
CA LYS A 248 14.49 13.08 -34.39
C LYS A 248 14.65 13.57 -35.83
N ALA A 249 15.74 13.20 -36.47
CA ALA A 249 16.00 13.58 -37.86
C ALA A 249 14.91 13.02 -38.78
N GLY A 250 14.43 13.86 -39.70
CA GLY A 250 13.64 13.45 -40.85
C GLY A 250 14.48 13.57 -42.12
N SER A 251 13.97 14.24 -43.14
CA SER A 251 14.80 14.69 -44.27
C SER A 251 15.69 15.88 -43.91
N LEU A 252 15.32 16.64 -42.87
CA LEU A 252 16.12 17.67 -42.23
C LEU A 252 16.65 17.17 -40.87
N ASN A 253 17.75 17.76 -40.40
CA ASN A 253 18.47 17.29 -39.21
C ASN A 253 19.00 18.37 -38.27
N LEU A 254 18.90 19.66 -38.60
CA LEU A 254 19.39 20.71 -37.71
C LEU A 254 18.23 21.41 -36.99
N ILE A 255 18.26 21.38 -35.65
CA ILE A 255 17.30 22.08 -34.81
C ILE A 255 18.03 22.93 -33.77
N GLU A 256 17.58 24.17 -33.60
CA GLU A 256 18.00 25.03 -32.49
C GLU A 256 16.89 25.16 -31.46
N LEU A 257 17.25 25.08 -30.18
CA LEU A 257 16.36 25.42 -29.08
C LEU A 257 16.86 26.69 -28.43
N ARG A 258 16.06 27.75 -28.53
CA ARG A 258 16.42 29.11 -28.17
C ARG A 258 15.49 29.66 -27.11
N VAL A 259 16.05 30.42 -26.16
CA VAL A 259 15.29 31.23 -25.20
C VAL A 259 15.67 32.69 -25.37
N TYR A 260 14.67 33.57 -25.43
CA TYR A 260 14.83 35.02 -25.47
C TYR A 260 14.32 35.64 -24.18
N GLY A 261 15.08 36.63 -23.68
CA GLY A 261 14.58 37.60 -22.71
C GLY A 261 14.04 38.83 -23.44
N THR A 262 12.80 39.21 -23.16
CA THR A 262 12.28 40.53 -23.54
C THR A 262 12.66 41.55 -22.46
N PRO A 263 12.96 42.83 -22.76
CA PRO A 263 13.03 43.48 -24.06
C PRO A 263 14.43 43.47 -24.70
N THR A 264 15.46 42.95 -24.02
CA THR A 264 16.87 43.10 -24.43
C THR A 264 17.23 42.31 -25.69
N ASN A 265 16.38 41.37 -26.11
CA ASN A 265 16.57 40.50 -27.27
C ASN A 265 17.85 39.65 -27.19
N SER A 266 18.45 39.58 -25.99
CA SER A 266 19.53 38.66 -25.66
C SER A 266 18.99 37.25 -25.68
N TYR A 267 19.77 36.29 -26.16
CA TYR A 267 19.30 34.90 -26.26
C TYR A 267 20.34 33.84 -25.93
N SER A 268 19.83 32.67 -25.59
CA SER A 268 20.56 31.43 -25.33
C SER A 268 20.05 30.34 -26.26
N GLY A 269 20.93 29.66 -26.97
CA GLY A 269 20.58 28.70 -28.00
C GLY A 269 21.53 27.50 -28.04
N ILE A 270 20.96 26.32 -28.27
CA ILE A 270 21.69 25.09 -28.59
C ILE A 270 21.24 24.61 -29.96
N LEU A 271 22.16 24.57 -30.93
CA LEU A 271 21.94 24.02 -32.27
C LEU A 271 22.49 22.59 -32.30
N VAL A 272 21.65 21.63 -32.66
CA VAL A 272 21.98 20.20 -32.62
C VAL A 272 21.81 19.58 -34.00
N ASP A 273 22.76 18.72 -34.39
CA ASP A 273 22.60 17.79 -35.50
C ASP A 273 21.97 16.49 -35.02
N LEU A 274 20.71 16.27 -35.41
CA LEU A 274 19.90 15.11 -35.03
C LEU A 274 20.38 13.79 -35.63
N LYS A 275 21.33 13.80 -36.59
CA LYS A 275 21.95 12.56 -37.09
C LYS A 275 23.06 12.08 -36.16
N THR A 276 23.76 12.99 -35.49
CA THR A 276 24.99 12.68 -34.74
C THR A 276 24.88 12.97 -33.24
N GLY A 277 23.92 13.79 -32.82
CA GLY A 277 23.82 14.32 -31.45
C GLY A 277 24.85 15.41 -31.13
N GLN A 278 25.72 15.77 -32.09
CA GLN A 278 26.69 16.85 -31.91
C GLN A 278 25.96 18.18 -31.87
N TYR A 279 26.45 19.12 -31.05
CA TYR A 279 25.82 20.41 -30.88
C TYR A 279 26.82 21.56 -30.82
N LYS A 280 26.33 22.75 -31.13
CA LYS A 280 27.00 24.02 -30.90
C LYS A 280 26.10 24.93 -30.09
N THR A 281 26.72 25.82 -29.32
CA THR A 281 26.00 26.88 -28.63
C THR A 281 25.94 28.11 -29.52
N ILE A 282 24.80 28.80 -29.51
CA ILE A 282 24.56 30.04 -30.25
C ILE A 282 23.90 31.00 -29.27
N GLY A 283 24.38 32.23 -29.19
CA GLY A 283 23.83 33.19 -28.24
C GLY A 283 24.53 34.53 -28.33
N ASN A 284 23.80 35.56 -27.92
CA ASN A 284 24.34 36.90 -27.72
C ASN A 284 23.80 37.38 -26.37
N GLY A 285 24.67 37.46 -25.35
CA GLY A 285 24.31 37.83 -23.98
C GLY A 285 24.94 36.96 -22.88
N THR A 286 24.79 37.39 -21.63
CA THR A 286 25.48 36.83 -20.44
C THR A 286 24.56 35.94 -19.58
N TYR A 287 23.76 35.05 -20.18
CA TYR A 287 23.01 34.05 -19.40
C TYR A 287 23.96 33.04 -18.76
N GLU A 288 23.76 32.74 -17.48
CA GLU A 288 24.22 31.47 -16.90
C GLU A 288 23.40 30.35 -17.53
N ARG A 289 24.09 29.35 -18.08
CA ARG A 289 23.45 28.33 -18.90
C ARG A 289 24.14 26.98 -18.84
N THR A 290 23.33 25.93 -18.94
CA THR A 290 23.80 24.55 -19.08
C THR A 290 23.02 23.88 -20.18
N TYR A 291 23.68 23.05 -20.98
CA TYR A 291 23.12 22.38 -22.14
C TYR A 291 23.34 20.88 -22.04
N TRP A 292 22.41 20.10 -22.56
CA TRP A 292 22.60 18.66 -22.73
C TRP A 292 21.87 18.13 -23.95
N VAL A 293 22.43 17.05 -24.47
CA VAL A 293 21.85 16.24 -25.54
C VAL A 293 21.97 14.79 -25.10
N THR A 294 20.83 14.11 -24.94
CA THR A 294 20.78 12.72 -24.49
C THR A 294 20.17 11.87 -25.59
N GLY A 295 20.91 10.84 -26.01
CA GLY A 295 20.41 9.85 -26.96
C GLY A 295 19.35 8.99 -26.33
N LEU A 296 18.23 8.83 -27.02
CA LEU A 296 17.12 7.96 -26.66
C LEU A 296 17.00 6.83 -27.69
N ARG A 297 16.02 5.94 -27.49
CA ARG A 297 15.73 4.85 -28.43
C ARG A 297 15.41 5.36 -29.82
N ASP A 298 15.61 4.49 -30.81
CA ASP A 298 15.22 4.71 -32.20
C ASP A 298 15.76 6.03 -32.81
N GLY A 299 16.89 6.56 -32.33
CA GLY A 299 17.49 7.79 -32.86
C GLY A 299 16.76 9.08 -32.45
N TRP A 300 15.92 9.02 -31.40
CA TRP A 300 15.40 10.22 -30.75
C TRP A 300 16.46 10.86 -29.86
N TRP A 301 16.38 12.18 -29.71
CA TRP A 301 17.23 12.97 -28.83
C TRP A 301 16.36 13.76 -27.86
N GLU A 302 16.67 13.69 -26.57
CA GLU A 302 16.26 14.73 -25.62
C GLU A 302 17.28 15.86 -25.67
N ILE A 303 16.81 17.06 -25.99
CA ILE A 303 17.67 18.24 -26.10
C ILE A 303 17.15 19.29 -25.14
N GLY A 304 18.01 19.69 -24.20
CA GLY A 304 17.65 20.59 -23.13
C GLY A 304 18.65 21.69 -22.85
N GLN A 305 18.14 22.72 -22.19
CA GLN A 305 18.93 23.79 -21.62
C GLN A 305 18.33 24.27 -20.32
N THR A 306 19.19 24.63 -19.37
CA THR A 306 18.86 25.37 -18.17
C THR A 306 19.40 26.77 -18.34
N VAL A 307 18.57 27.79 -18.12
CA VAL A 307 18.95 29.20 -18.24
C VAL A 307 18.59 29.94 -16.96
N ALA A 308 19.51 30.74 -16.43
CA ALA A 308 19.19 31.76 -15.45
C ALA A 308 18.80 33.04 -16.17
N PHE A 309 17.60 33.56 -15.90
CA PHE A 309 17.14 34.80 -16.50
C PHE A 309 17.87 36.00 -15.87
N PRO A 310 18.63 36.78 -16.66
CA PRO A 310 19.31 37.97 -16.19
C PRO A 310 18.34 38.98 -15.57
N ALA A 311 18.81 39.79 -14.62
CA ALA A 311 17.98 40.76 -13.90
C ALA A 311 17.36 41.84 -14.80
N ASP A 312 17.93 42.07 -15.98
CA ASP A 312 17.50 43.01 -17.02
C ASP A 312 16.53 42.39 -18.04
N THR A 313 16.20 41.10 -17.90
CA THR A 313 15.11 40.50 -18.67
C THR A 313 13.79 40.70 -17.91
N GLY A 314 12.79 41.25 -18.60
CA GLY A 314 11.42 41.34 -18.13
C GLY A 314 10.81 39.97 -17.86
N THR A 315 9.52 39.94 -17.54
CA THR A 315 8.88 38.70 -17.08
C THR A 315 8.45 37.76 -18.20
N ASP A 316 8.38 38.22 -19.44
CA ASP A 316 7.95 37.41 -20.59
C ASP A 316 9.14 36.85 -21.36
N HIS A 317 9.21 35.52 -21.47
CA HIS A 317 10.31 34.80 -22.11
C HIS A 317 9.79 33.94 -23.25
N ILE A 318 10.48 34.01 -24.39
CA ILE A 318 10.09 33.29 -25.61
C ILE A 318 10.96 32.04 -25.73
N PHE A 319 10.31 30.89 -25.83
CA PHE A 319 10.95 29.60 -26.07
C PHE A 319 10.67 29.17 -27.50
N ARG A 320 11.74 29.03 -28.28
CA ARG A 320 11.70 28.85 -29.72
C ARG A 320 12.42 27.59 -30.15
N ALA A 321 11.80 26.80 -31.01
CA ALA A 321 12.44 25.73 -31.78
C ALA A 321 12.58 26.14 -33.24
N ILE A 322 13.81 26.27 -33.75
CA ILE A 322 14.11 26.74 -35.11
C ILE A 322 14.64 25.58 -35.94
N VAL A 323 14.07 25.36 -37.11
CA VAL A 323 14.61 24.42 -38.10
C VAL A 323 15.69 25.15 -38.91
N TRP A 324 16.87 24.56 -39.00
CA TRP A 324 18.00 25.08 -39.77
C TRP A 324 18.32 24.15 -40.95
N THR A 325 19.07 24.65 -41.92
CA THR A 325 19.65 23.86 -43.01
C THR A 325 21.18 24.02 -43.07
N GLY A 326 21.85 23.27 -43.96
CA GLY A 326 23.31 23.25 -44.07
C GLY A 326 23.95 22.21 -43.14
N THR A 327 25.06 22.58 -42.49
CA THR A 327 25.79 21.71 -41.56
C THR A 327 26.01 22.43 -40.23
N LEU A 328 26.45 21.71 -39.19
CA LEU A 328 26.78 22.32 -37.91
C LEU A 328 27.93 23.36 -38.02
N ASP A 329 28.81 23.23 -39.02
CA ASP A 329 29.92 24.16 -39.29
C ASP A 329 29.55 25.33 -40.20
N ALA A 330 28.55 25.16 -41.05
CA ALA A 330 28.00 26.21 -41.90
C ALA A 330 26.46 26.20 -41.81
N PRO A 331 25.89 26.54 -40.65
CA PRO A 331 24.45 26.45 -40.44
C PRO A 331 23.75 27.66 -41.06
N THR A 332 22.63 27.42 -41.73
CA THR A 332 21.82 28.47 -42.39
C THR A 332 20.44 28.57 -41.73
N GLN A 333 20.17 29.70 -41.08
CA GLN A 333 18.91 29.97 -40.39
C GLN A 333 17.82 30.51 -41.33
N MET A 334 18.22 31.42 -42.22
CA MET A 334 17.34 32.10 -43.15
C MET A 334 17.45 31.40 -44.50
N TYR A 335 16.42 30.69 -44.89
CA TYR A 335 16.39 29.98 -46.16
C TYR A 335 14.95 29.92 -46.69
N ALA A 336 14.81 29.61 -47.98
CA ALA A 336 13.53 29.20 -48.53
C ALA A 336 13.44 27.67 -48.38
N GLY A 337 12.45 27.19 -47.62
CA GLY A 337 12.18 25.76 -47.55
C GLY A 337 11.61 25.22 -48.87
N ASP A 338 11.35 23.92 -48.89
CA ASP A 338 10.77 23.20 -50.04
C ASP A 338 9.27 22.86 -49.81
N GLY A 339 8.74 23.12 -48.62
CA GLY A 339 7.37 22.74 -48.24
C GLY A 339 7.16 21.24 -48.01
N VAL A 340 8.22 20.44 -48.07
CA VAL A 340 8.15 18.96 -48.02
C VAL A 340 9.13 18.40 -47.00
N GLY A 341 10.32 18.98 -46.86
CA GLY A 341 11.34 18.60 -45.92
C GLY A 341 10.90 18.79 -44.48
N TYR A 342 11.36 17.91 -43.58
CA TYR A 342 10.89 17.91 -42.21
C TYR A 342 11.87 17.30 -41.22
N LEU A 343 11.66 17.58 -39.94
CA LEU A 343 12.17 16.81 -38.82
C LEU A 343 11.01 16.39 -37.90
N TYR A 344 11.23 15.39 -37.06
CA TYR A 344 10.25 14.90 -36.11
C TYR A 344 10.39 15.61 -34.76
N HIS A 345 9.25 15.91 -34.15
CA HIS A 345 9.12 16.53 -32.85
C HIS A 345 7.95 15.88 -32.11
N TRP A 346 8.19 15.43 -30.87
CA TRP A 346 7.16 14.72 -30.09
C TRP A 346 6.60 15.56 -28.93
N ALA A 347 7.46 16.04 -28.03
CA ALA A 347 7.02 16.84 -26.88
C ALA A 347 7.99 17.96 -26.53
N GLN A 348 7.49 18.97 -25.80
CA GLN A 348 8.32 19.97 -25.11
C GLN A 348 7.90 20.16 -23.65
N HIS A 349 8.87 20.46 -22.80
CA HIS A 349 8.70 20.74 -21.39
C HIS A 349 9.44 22.01 -21.01
N CYS A 350 8.85 22.82 -20.16
CA CYS A 350 9.54 23.92 -19.49
C CYS A 350 9.05 24.05 -18.05
N GLU A 351 9.98 24.03 -17.10
CA GLU A 351 9.69 24.17 -15.68
C GLU A 351 10.70 25.09 -15.00
N LEU A 352 10.32 25.62 -13.84
CA LEU A 352 11.21 26.39 -12.98
C LEU A 352 12.19 25.45 -12.25
N GLY A 353 13.44 25.89 -12.15
CA GLY A 353 14.51 25.18 -11.46
C GLY A 353 15.68 24.82 -12.38
N ASP A 354 16.68 24.20 -11.76
CA ASP A 354 18.01 24.02 -12.34
C ASP A 354 18.20 22.62 -12.95
N VAL A 355 17.28 21.71 -12.64
CA VAL A 355 17.34 20.28 -12.99
C VAL A 355 16.10 19.91 -13.76
N ALA A 356 16.30 19.16 -14.86
CA ALA A 356 15.21 18.61 -15.65
C ALA A 356 14.57 17.40 -14.93
N GLY A 357 13.36 17.59 -14.43
CA GLY A 357 12.54 16.48 -13.95
C GLY A 357 11.82 15.75 -15.08
N ALA A 358 11.07 14.71 -14.71
CA ALA A 358 10.32 13.88 -15.67
C ALA A 358 9.28 14.69 -16.45
N TYR A 359 9.02 14.25 -17.68
CA TYR A 359 8.09 14.91 -18.60
C TYR A 359 6.65 14.92 -18.06
N ILE A 360 6.01 16.10 -18.09
CA ILE A 360 4.60 16.29 -17.70
C ILE A 360 3.79 16.68 -18.95
N PRO A 361 2.88 15.81 -19.44
CA PRO A 361 2.03 16.14 -20.57
C PRO A 361 0.97 17.19 -20.21
N THR A 362 0.72 18.10 -21.15
CA THR A 362 -0.20 19.24 -20.98
C THR A 362 -1.17 19.36 -22.14
N ALA A 363 -2.41 19.76 -21.85
CA ALA A 363 -3.47 19.97 -22.82
C ALA A 363 -4.26 21.24 -22.46
N GLY A 364 -4.22 22.26 -23.31
CA GLY A 364 -4.93 23.53 -23.15
C GLY A 364 -4.41 24.47 -22.04
N ALA A 365 -3.73 23.97 -21.02
CA ALA A 365 -3.20 24.75 -19.90
C ALA A 365 -1.92 24.15 -19.32
N ALA A 366 -1.17 24.96 -18.56
CA ALA A 366 -0.03 24.50 -17.78
C ALA A 366 -0.50 23.48 -16.73
N LYS A 367 0.32 22.48 -16.43
CA LYS A 367 -0.05 21.39 -15.51
C LYS A 367 0.99 21.22 -14.41
N ALA A 368 0.53 21.27 -13.17
CA ALA A 368 1.30 20.92 -11.99
C ALA A 368 1.13 19.43 -11.66
N VAL A 369 2.22 18.75 -11.30
CA VAL A 369 2.25 17.37 -10.82
C VAL A 369 3.14 17.30 -9.59
N THR A 370 2.61 16.75 -8.51
CA THR A 370 3.42 16.22 -7.40
C THR A 370 3.69 14.75 -7.72
N ASP A 371 4.95 14.34 -7.85
CA ASP A 371 5.26 13.00 -8.35
C ASP A 371 4.88 11.90 -7.34
N TYR A 372 5.04 12.16 -6.04
CA TYR A 372 4.68 11.25 -4.96
C TYR A 372 4.31 11.95 -3.65
N ALA A 373 3.60 11.26 -2.77
CA ALA A 373 3.49 11.56 -1.35
C ALA A 373 4.21 10.48 -0.55
N LEU A 374 4.88 10.85 0.54
CA LEU A 374 5.58 9.92 1.42
C LEU A 374 4.81 9.81 2.74
N ALA A 375 4.44 8.58 3.10
CA ALA A 375 3.86 8.29 4.40
C ALA A 375 4.96 8.03 5.45
N SER A 376 4.62 8.24 6.72
CA SER A 376 5.54 8.06 7.85
C SER A 376 6.01 6.63 8.05
N ASP A 377 5.27 5.66 7.48
CA ASP A 377 5.56 4.24 7.49
C ASP A 377 6.42 3.79 6.30
N GLY A 378 6.95 4.72 5.50
CA GLY A 378 7.80 4.42 4.36
C GLY A 378 7.06 4.01 3.09
N VAL A 379 5.72 4.12 3.05
CA VAL A 379 4.98 3.94 1.79
C VAL A 379 5.13 5.19 0.92
N VAL A 380 5.57 4.97 -0.32
CA VAL A 380 5.62 5.98 -1.38
C VAL A 380 4.36 5.84 -2.23
N GLN A 381 3.50 6.86 -2.20
CA GLN A 381 2.30 6.95 -3.01
C GLN A 381 2.56 7.81 -4.24
N PHE A 382 2.73 7.21 -5.41
CA PHE A 382 2.89 7.92 -6.67
C PHE A 382 1.58 8.50 -7.18
N ALA A 383 1.63 9.69 -7.79
CA ALA A 383 0.45 10.33 -8.39
C ALA A 383 -0.04 9.61 -9.66
N SER A 384 0.87 8.91 -10.35
CA SER A 384 0.57 8.03 -11.49
C SER A 384 1.38 6.75 -11.34
N ALA A 385 0.78 5.61 -11.71
CA ALA A 385 1.46 4.32 -11.63
C ALA A 385 2.77 4.36 -12.45
N PRO A 386 3.93 4.05 -11.85
CA PRO A 386 5.18 4.01 -12.58
C PRO A 386 5.12 2.99 -13.73
N ALA A 387 5.68 3.37 -14.88
CA ALA A 387 5.68 2.56 -16.09
C ALA A 387 6.24 1.15 -15.87
N ARG A 388 5.83 0.19 -16.70
CA ARG A 388 6.32 -1.19 -16.62
C ARG A 388 7.84 -1.23 -16.75
N SER A 389 8.47 -2.05 -15.90
CA SER A 389 9.93 -2.23 -15.86
C SER A 389 10.73 -0.98 -15.48
N SER A 390 10.08 0.12 -15.06
CA SER A 390 10.80 1.27 -14.53
C SER A 390 11.43 0.93 -13.18
N ALA A 391 12.73 1.20 -13.02
CA ALA A 391 13.40 0.95 -11.74
C ALA A 391 13.14 2.14 -10.80
N LEU A 392 12.67 1.83 -9.59
CA LEU A 392 12.41 2.82 -8.56
C LEU A 392 13.48 2.71 -7.48
N THR A 393 14.21 3.80 -7.28
CA THR A 393 15.30 3.87 -6.31
C THR A 393 15.09 5.01 -5.33
N TRP A 394 15.66 4.86 -4.13
CA TRP A 394 15.61 5.88 -3.10
C TRP A 394 16.97 6.07 -2.42
N SER A 395 17.18 7.26 -1.90
CA SER A 395 18.28 7.60 -1.02
C SER A 395 17.73 8.24 0.24
N GLY A 396 18.32 7.93 1.39
CA GLY A 396 17.83 8.42 2.67
C GLY A 396 18.15 7.48 3.83
N SER A 397 17.39 7.63 4.90
CA SER A 397 17.45 6.76 6.08
C SER A 397 16.05 6.40 6.57
N GLY A 398 15.96 5.34 7.37
CA GLY A 398 14.76 4.97 8.09
C GLY A 398 15.00 3.74 8.95
N VAL A 399 13.97 3.25 9.61
CA VAL A 399 14.05 2.05 10.45
C VAL A 399 13.19 0.95 9.85
N ALA A 400 13.77 -0.22 9.64
CA ALA A 400 13.08 -1.44 9.26
C ALA A 400 12.77 -2.30 10.48
N GLY A 401 11.81 -3.22 10.34
CA GLY A 401 11.62 -4.31 11.30
C GLY A 401 12.36 -5.56 10.84
N ASN A 402 13.06 -6.25 11.74
CA ASN A 402 13.74 -7.51 11.43
C ASN A 402 13.38 -8.63 12.42
N ASN A 403 12.48 -9.52 12.02
CA ASN A 403 12.26 -10.76 12.74
C ASN A 403 11.95 -11.92 11.77
N PRO A 404 12.93 -12.78 11.47
CA PRO A 404 12.73 -13.90 10.56
C PRO A 404 11.85 -15.01 11.15
N THR A 405 11.66 -15.02 12.47
CA THR A 405 10.80 -15.99 13.15
C THR A 405 9.42 -15.43 13.48
N ALA A 406 9.05 -14.25 12.96
CA ALA A 406 7.71 -13.68 13.17
C ALA A 406 6.64 -14.63 12.62
N ASP A 407 5.69 -15.03 13.48
CA ASP A 407 4.54 -15.83 13.07
C ASP A 407 3.32 -15.45 13.92
N PRO A 408 2.30 -14.77 13.34
CA PRO A 408 1.11 -14.40 14.07
C PRO A 408 0.26 -15.61 14.50
N ASN A 409 0.43 -16.78 13.89
CA ASN A 409 -0.37 -17.97 14.18
C ASN A 409 0.24 -18.80 15.32
N GLU A 410 1.53 -18.62 15.63
CA GLU A 410 2.18 -19.31 16.72
C GLU A 410 1.84 -18.67 18.06
N LYS A 411 0.70 -19.10 18.60
CA LYS A 411 0.12 -18.62 19.84
C LYS A 411 -0.50 -19.75 20.63
N TRP A 412 -0.70 -19.53 21.93
CA TRP A 412 -1.57 -20.40 22.70
C TRP A 412 -3.03 -20.23 22.25
N PRO A 413 -3.88 -21.24 22.48
CA PRO A 413 -5.31 -21.14 22.22
C PRO A 413 -5.90 -19.90 22.88
N ASP A 414 -6.83 -19.27 22.15
CA ASP A 414 -7.45 -18.04 22.60
C ASP A 414 -8.26 -18.27 23.88
N GLU A 415 -7.93 -17.52 24.93
CA GLU A 415 -8.67 -17.53 26.19
C GLU A 415 -9.67 -16.39 26.21
N GLN A 416 -10.95 -16.72 26.35
CA GLN A 416 -12.04 -15.76 26.40
C GLN A 416 -12.70 -15.79 27.77
N TRP A 417 -12.88 -14.60 28.34
CA TRP A 417 -13.49 -14.35 29.63
C TRP A 417 -14.49 -13.20 29.53
N ARG A 418 -15.35 -13.03 30.53
CA ARG A 418 -16.20 -11.85 30.71
C ARG A 418 -15.94 -11.23 32.07
N ILE A 419 -16.00 -9.91 32.16
CA ILE A 419 -16.02 -9.20 33.43
C ILE A 419 -17.37 -9.48 34.10
N GLU A 420 -17.35 -10.12 35.25
CA GLU A 420 -18.55 -10.42 36.03
C GLU A 420 -18.87 -9.29 36.99
N GLN A 421 -17.85 -8.80 37.69
CA GLN A 421 -17.98 -7.71 38.65
C GLN A 421 -16.63 -7.05 38.92
N LYS A 422 -16.66 -5.78 39.32
CA LYS A 422 -15.56 -5.12 40.01
C LYS A 422 -15.50 -5.63 41.44
N SER A 423 -14.43 -6.31 41.82
CA SER A 423 -14.27 -6.96 43.12
C SER A 423 -13.54 -6.11 44.14
N ASP A 424 -12.65 -5.21 43.70
CA ASP A 424 -11.99 -4.23 44.56
C ASP A 424 -11.64 -2.96 43.76
N GLU A 425 -11.55 -1.83 44.46
CA GLU A 425 -11.09 -0.56 43.88
C GLU A 425 -10.31 0.25 44.92
N GLN A 426 -9.09 0.61 44.56
CA GLN A 426 -8.26 1.58 45.27
C GLN A 426 -8.10 2.81 44.38
N PRO A 427 -8.92 3.87 44.58
CA PRO A 427 -8.99 5.01 43.68
C PRO A 427 -7.61 5.65 43.43
N GLY A 428 -7.26 5.84 42.15
CA GLY A 428 -5.99 6.41 41.71
C GLY A 428 -4.78 5.47 41.85
N VAL A 429 -5.00 4.20 42.25
CA VAL A 429 -3.95 3.18 42.40
C VAL A 429 -4.24 1.99 41.50
N GLN A 430 -5.35 1.28 41.73
CA GLN A 430 -5.71 0.08 40.96
C GLN A 430 -7.19 -0.28 41.08
N VAL A 431 -7.71 -1.00 40.08
CA VAL A 431 -9.05 -1.61 40.08
C VAL A 431 -8.92 -3.11 39.83
N GLU A 432 -9.65 -3.93 40.57
CA GLU A 432 -9.68 -5.39 40.43
C GLU A 432 -11.04 -5.87 39.91
N PHE A 433 -11.00 -6.75 38.92
CA PHE A 433 -12.16 -7.37 38.30
C PHE A 433 -12.13 -8.88 38.50
N THR A 434 -13.28 -9.44 38.86
CA THR A 434 -13.52 -10.89 38.80
C THR A 434 -14.01 -11.25 37.40
N LEU A 435 -13.35 -12.24 36.80
CA LEU A 435 -13.66 -12.74 35.48
C LEU A 435 -14.35 -14.11 35.58
N SER A 436 -15.28 -14.35 34.65
CA SER A 436 -15.94 -15.64 34.49
C SER A 436 -15.84 -16.15 33.07
N SER A 437 -15.88 -17.47 32.93
CA SER A 437 -15.99 -18.11 31.61
C SER A 437 -17.34 -17.74 30.99
N PRO A 438 -17.42 -17.51 29.66
CA PRO A 438 -18.70 -17.29 28.98
C PRO A 438 -19.72 -18.42 29.20
N LEU A 439 -19.25 -19.62 29.58
CA LEU A 439 -20.08 -20.78 29.87
C LEU A 439 -20.70 -20.77 31.27
N ASP A 440 -20.19 -19.98 32.21
CA ASP A 440 -20.68 -19.89 33.60
C ASP A 440 -21.37 -18.54 33.88
N PHE A 441 -21.28 -17.59 32.93
CA PHE A 441 -21.87 -16.27 33.03
C PHE A 441 -23.41 -16.38 33.13
N GLY A 442 -23.98 -15.98 34.27
CA GLY A 442 -25.42 -16.06 34.54
C GLY A 442 -25.89 -17.40 35.14
N GLY A 443 -24.98 -18.25 35.62
CA GLY A 443 -25.32 -19.49 36.34
C GLY A 443 -25.88 -20.62 35.46
N GLN A 444 -25.68 -20.54 34.15
CA GLN A 444 -26.21 -21.51 33.19
C GLN A 444 -25.21 -22.67 33.00
N GLN A 445 -25.48 -23.82 33.61
CA GLN A 445 -24.60 -25.00 33.54
C GLN A 445 -24.78 -25.80 32.23
N VAL A 446 -23.68 -26.33 31.67
CA VAL A 446 -23.70 -27.31 30.56
C VAL A 446 -23.88 -28.71 31.17
N PRO A 447 -24.71 -29.64 30.64
CA PRO A 447 -25.56 -29.58 29.44
C PRO A 447 -27.05 -29.33 29.74
N ALA A 448 -27.74 -28.61 28.83
CA ALA A 448 -29.20 -28.39 28.87
C ALA A 448 -30.04 -29.66 28.64
N ARG A 449 -29.40 -30.83 28.47
CA ARG A 449 -30.02 -32.16 28.31
C ARG A 449 -29.25 -33.20 29.12
N GLN A 450 -29.97 -34.09 29.79
CA GLN A 450 -29.38 -35.22 30.51
C GLN A 450 -28.91 -36.29 29.50
N MET A 451 -27.64 -36.71 29.56
CA MET A 451 -27.13 -37.82 28.74
C MET A 451 -27.71 -39.15 29.23
N VAL A 452 -28.80 -39.60 28.61
CA VAL A 452 -29.46 -40.87 28.92
C VAL A 452 -29.63 -41.72 27.67
N GLY A 453 -29.52 -43.04 27.83
CA GLY A 453 -29.69 -44.01 26.74
C GLY A 453 -31.11 -44.16 26.18
N MET A 454 -32.08 -43.42 26.74
CA MET A 454 -33.47 -43.38 26.26
C MET A 454 -33.74 -42.11 25.45
N CYS A 455 -34.50 -42.24 24.37
CA CYS A 455 -34.92 -41.12 23.53
C CYS A 455 -35.87 -40.20 24.31
N GLN A 456 -35.54 -38.91 24.37
CA GLN A 456 -36.36 -37.92 25.08
C GLN A 456 -37.43 -37.26 24.18
N ALA A 457 -37.46 -37.56 22.88
CA ALA A 457 -38.44 -37.00 21.97
C ALA A 457 -39.85 -37.48 22.33
N ARG A 458 -40.83 -36.56 22.30
CA ARG A 458 -42.25 -36.91 22.44
C ARG A 458 -42.66 -37.84 21.29
N TYR A 459 -43.16 -39.02 21.61
CA TYR A 459 -43.60 -39.99 20.58
C TYR A 459 -44.65 -39.39 19.66
N ARG A 460 -44.45 -39.55 18.34
CA ARG A 460 -45.24 -38.90 17.25
C ARG A 460 -45.29 -37.36 17.31
N GLY A 461 -44.41 -36.74 18.10
CA GLY A 461 -44.20 -35.30 18.13
C GLY A 461 -43.25 -34.82 17.03
N PRO A 462 -43.03 -33.50 16.92
CA PRO A 462 -42.19 -32.89 15.88
C PRO A 462 -40.77 -33.44 15.83
N GLU A 463 -40.16 -33.73 16.98
CA GLU A 463 -38.79 -34.29 17.08
C GLU A 463 -38.73 -35.80 16.76
N CYS A 464 -39.84 -36.53 16.89
CA CYS A 464 -39.91 -37.96 16.59
C CYS A 464 -40.25 -38.22 15.11
N GLY A 465 -41.12 -37.40 14.51
CA GLY A 465 -41.45 -37.47 13.08
C GLY A 465 -42.26 -38.71 12.65
N TYR A 466 -42.60 -39.64 13.54
CA TYR A 466 -43.32 -40.86 13.16
C TYR A 466 -44.82 -40.63 12.92
N THR A 467 -45.26 -40.75 11.68
CA THR A 467 -46.66 -40.50 11.26
C THR A 467 -47.36 -41.70 10.62
N ALA A 468 -46.67 -42.83 10.46
CA ALA A 468 -47.23 -44.02 9.80
C ALA A 468 -48.28 -44.75 10.66
N MET A 469 -49.14 -45.54 10.00
CA MET A 469 -50.21 -46.35 10.61
C MET A 469 -49.79 -47.79 10.95
N VAL A 470 -48.49 -48.00 11.17
CA VAL A 470 -47.98 -49.25 11.76
C VAL A 470 -47.77 -49.00 13.25
N PHE A 471 -48.14 -49.97 14.09
CA PHE A 471 -48.18 -49.77 15.54
C PHE A 471 -47.36 -50.86 16.24
N PHE A 472 -46.68 -50.47 17.31
CA PHE A 472 -45.90 -51.40 18.13
C PHE A 472 -46.18 -51.12 19.61
N ASP A 473 -46.20 -52.16 20.43
CA ASP A 473 -46.26 -52.00 21.88
C ASP A 473 -44.94 -51.48 22.46
N LYS A 474 -44.92 -51.24 23.78
CA LYS A 474 -43.74 -50.76 24.51
C LYS A 474 -42.52 -51.71 24.45
N ASN A 475 -42.72 -52.95 24.01
CA ASN A 475 -41.68 -53.98 23.89
C ASN A 475 -41.30 -54.23 22.42
N ASP A 476 -41.66 -53.31 21.52
CA ASP A 476 -41.38 -53.37 20.08
C ASP A 476 -42.08 -54.53 19.34
N LYS A 477 -43.19 -55.06 19.89
CA LYS A 477 -44.01 -56.08 19.21
C LYS A 477 -45.11 -55.43 18.37
N PRO A 478 -45.38 -55.92 17.15
CA PRO A 478 -46.42 -55.35 16.30
C PRO A 478 -47.81 -55.53 16.93
N VAL A 479 -48.61 -54.48 16.89
CA VAL A 479 -50.01 -54.48 17.35
C VAL A 479 -50.93 -53.96 16.25
N SER A 480 -52.15 -54.48 16.19
CA SER A 480 -53.17 -54.03 15.23
C SER A 480 -54.07 -52.92 15.76
N ASP A 481 -54.19 -52.79 17.09
CA ASP A 481 -54.98 -51.76 17.74
C ASP A 481 -54.14 -50.48 17.99
N PRO A 482 -54.50 -49.33 17.38
CA PRO A 482 -53.82 -48.05 17.62
C PRO A 482 -53.79 -47.64 19.09
N ALA A 483 -54.77 -48.05 19.91
CA ALA A 483 -54.81 -47.71 21.33
C ALA A 483 -53.63 -48.31 22.11
N LEU A 484 -53.05 -49.40 21.61
CA LEU A 484 -51.92 -50.12 22.21
C LEU A 484 -50.55 -49.62 21.73
N ASP A 485 -50.49 -48.67 20.79
CA ASP A 485 -49.24 -48.14 20.24
C ASP A 485 -48.45 -47.34 21.29
N ARG A 486 -47.25 -47.81 21.64
CA ARG A 486 -46.35 -47.16 22.61
C ARG A 486 -44.91 -47.24 22.12
N CYS A 487 -44.17 -46.15 22.22
CA CYS A 487 -42.74 -46.12 21.94
C CYS A 487 -41.95 -46.77 23.08
N SER A 488 -40.99 -47.64 22.76
CA SER A 488 -40.05 -48.20 23.74
C SER A 488 -38.97 -47.22 24.19
N GLN A 489 -38.85 -46.05 23.51
CA GLN A 489 -37.81 -45.03 23.70
C GLN A 489 -36.38 -45.53 23.46
N LYS A 490 -36.22 -46.72 22.91
CA LYS A 490 -34.93 -47.32 22.53
C LYS A 490 -34.68 -47.17 21.04
N ILE A 491 -33.44 -47.42 20.62
CA ILE A 491 -33.06 -47.47 19.21
C ILE A 491 -33.91 -48.53 18.48
N SER A 492 -34.10 -49.70 19.09
CA SER A 492 -34.95 -50.79 18.55
C SER A 492 -36.36 -50.35 18.19
N GLY A 493 -36.98 -49.49 19.01
CA GLY A 493 -38.32 -48.97 18.73
C GLY A 493 -38.38 -47.99 17.56
N CYS A 494 -37.29 -47.26 17.30
CA CYS A 494 -37.14 -46.44 16.10
C CYS A 494 -36.88 -47.32 14.88
N GLU A 495 -36.07 -48.36 14.99
CA GLU A 495 -35.80 -49.32 13.91
C GLU A 495 -37.07 -50.04 13.44
N CYS A 496 -37.97 -50.44 14.35
CA CYS A 496 -39.27 -51.02 13.98
C CYS A 496 -40.14 -50.06 13.15
N ARG A 497 -39.97 -48.75 13.35
CA ARG A 497 -40.83 -47.69 12.78
C ARG A 497 -40.27 -47.07 11.52
N PHE A 498 -38.95 -46.90 11.46
CA PHE A 498 -38.23 -46.25 10.38
C PHE A 498 -37.35 -47.20 9.57
N GLY A 499 -37.09 -48.42 10.05
CA GLY A 499 -36.24 -49.43 9.40
C GLY A 499 -34.81 -49.48 9.98
N VAL A 500 -34.26 -50.70 10.10
CA VAL A 500 -32.98 -51.02 10.78
C VAL A 500 -31.74 -50.33 10.17
N ASN A 501 -31.82 -49.82 8.93
CA ASN A 501 -30.69 -49.19 8.23
C ASN A 501 -30.98 -47.76 7.74
N ASN A 502 -32.07 -47.15 8.21
CA ASN A 502 -32.41 -45.79 7.84
C ASN A 502 -31.94 -44.80 8.93
N PRO A 503 -31.69 -43.52 8.59
CA PRO A 503 -31.45 -42.49 9.59
C PRO A 503 -32.60 -42.44 10.59
N LEU A 504 -32.32 -42.74 11.86
CA LEU A 504 -33.32 -42.79 12.92
C LEU A 504 -33.40 -41.42 13.61
N PRO A 505 -34.60 -40.84 13.78
CA PRO A 505 -34.81 -39.62 14.57
C PRO A 505 -34.78 -39.97 16.08
N TRP A 506 -33.61 -40.40 16.55
CA TRP A 506 -33.36 -40.82 17.92
C TRP A 506 -32.61 -39.71 18.68
N GLY A 507 -33.17 -39.31 19.83
CA GLY A 507 -32.65 -38.22 20.67
C GLY A 507 -32.07 -38.67 22.00
N GLY A 508 -31.63 -39.93 22.12
CA GLY A 508 -30.86 -40.38 23.28
C GLY A 508 -29.35 -40.20 23.05
N PHE A 509 -28.55 -40.55 24.05
CA PHE A 509 -27.09 -40.61 23.92
C PHE A 509 -26.59 -41.98 24.41
N LEU A 510 -25.73 -42.62 23.63
CA LEU A 510 -25.04 -43.83 24.07
C LEU A 510 -24.01 -43.38 25.11
N CYS A 511 -24.32 -43.53 26.40
CA CYS A 511 -23.28 -43.51 27.41
C CYS A 511 -22.68 -44.91 27.49
N ASP A 512 -21.35 -44.98 27.53
CA ASP A 512 -20.65 -46.21 27.85
C ASP A 512 -21.03 -46.60 29.28
N THR A 513 -21.92 -47.58 29.43
CA THR A 513 -22.04 -48.29 30.70
C THR A 513 -20.81 -49.18 30.80
N LEU A 514 -19.76 -48.66 31.46
CA LEU A 514 -18.81 -49.50 32.16
C LEU A 514 -19.59 -50.42 33.10
N SER A 515 -19.90 -51.62 32.63
CA SER A 515 -20.29 -52.77 33.45
C SER A 515 -19.06 -53.56 33.83
#